data_AF-A0A1G2NG67-F1
#
_entry.id   AF-A0A1G2NG67-F1
#
_cell.length_a   1.000
_cell.length_b   1.000
_cell.length_c   1.000
_cell.angle_alpha   90.00
_cell.angle_beta   90.00
_cell.angle_gamma   90.00
#
_symmetry.space_group_name_H-M   'P 1'
#
loop_
_entity.id
_entity.type
_entity.pdbx_description
1 polymer ?
#
loop_
_entity_poly.entity_id
_entity_poly.type
_entity_poly.pdbx_seq_one_letter_code
_entity_poly.pdbx_strand_id
1 'polypeptide(L)' 'MLIIRVFNKDFVLVVPISSKEKEGRYYYAFRNSANKCNVVVLSQIKSISSKRLVRKVGEIGATDFFAIAIRLKDLI' A
#
# COMPACT_ATOMS: atom_id res chain seq x y z
N MET A 1 -5.95 0.51 -2.38
CA MET A 1 -4.68 1.25 -2.23
C MET A 1 -4.31 1.18 -0.76
N LEU A 2 -3.04 1.02 -0.45
CA LEU A 2 -2.56 1.07 0.93
C LEU A 2 -2.25 2.53 1.29
N ILE A 3 -2.80 3.01 2.40
CA ILE A 3 -2.51 4.36 2.91
C ILE A 3 -1.19 4.30 3.65
N ILE A 4 -0.23 5.12 3.24
CA ILE A 4 1.09 5.23 3.88
C ILE A 4 1.12 6.38 4.88
N ARG A 5 0.50 7.51 4.51
CA ARG A 5 0.43 8.69 5.37
C ARG A 5 -0.82 9.50 5.08
N VAL A 6 -1.46 10.01 6.13
CA VAL A 6 -2.56 10.97 6.03
C VAL A 6 -1.99 12.35 6.30
N PHE A 7 -2.21 13.30 5.38
CA PHE A 7 -1.78 14.69 5.56
C PHE A 7 -2.91 15.56 6.09
N ASN A 8 -4.12 15.37 5.56
CA ASN A 8 -5.34 16.02 6.03
C ASN A 8 -6.57 15.22 5.56
N LYS A 9 -7.78 15.73 5.84
CA LYS A 9 -9.05 15.08 5.48
C LYS A 9 -9.24 14.82 3.99
N ASP A 10 -8.62 15.61 3.12
CA ASP A 10 -8.81 15.57 1.66
C ASP A 10 -7.61 14.97 0.91
N PHE A 11 -6.48 14.75 1.57
CA PHE A 11 -5.20 14.42 0.92
C PHE A 11 -4.39 13.35 1.69
N VAL A 12 -4.03 12.29 0.97
CA VAL A 12 -3.32 11.13 1.52
C VAL A 12 -2.23 10.64 0.58
N LEU A 13 -1.14 10.10 1.14
CA LEU A 13 -0.11 9.36 0.43
C LEU A 13 -0.48 7.89 0.39
N VAL A 14 -0.46 7.28 -0.79
CA VAL A 14 -0.83 5.88 -0.97
C VAL A 14 0.15 5.14 -1.88
N VAL A 15 0.15 3.82 -1.74
CA VAL A 15 0.80 2.90 -2.67
C VAL A 15 -0.24 1.93 -3.28
N PRO A 16 -0.25 1.71 -4.61
CA PRO A 16 -1.17 0.79 -5.24
C PRO A 16 -0.97 -0.66 -4.80
N ILE A 17 -2.08 -1.41 -4.82
CA ILE A 17 -2.09 -2.85 -4.56
C ILE A 17 -2.61 -3.53 -5.83
N SER A 18 -2.01 -4.67 -6.18
CA SER A 18 -2.47 -5.58 -7.22
C SER A 18 -2.82 -6.93 -6.62
N SER A 19 -3.85 -7.60 -7.17
CA SER A 19 -4.18 -8.99 -6.85
C SER A 19 -3.41 -9.99 -7.72
N LYS A 20 -2.61 -9.51 -8.69
CA LYS A 20 -1.75 -10.35 -9.51
C LYS A 20 -0.42 -10.52 -8.80
N GLU A 21 0.08 -11.75 -8.81
CA GLU A 21 1.43 -12.06 -8.35
C GLU A 21 2.44 -11.33 -9.24
N LYS A 22 3.42 -10.71 -8.59
CA LYS A 22 4.52 -10.00 -9.23
C LYS A 22 5.75 -10.14 -8.35
N GLU A 23 6.88 -10.32 -9.00
CA GLU A 23 8.18 -10.48 -8.34
C GLU A 23 9.15 -9.40 -8.78
N GLY A 24 10.13 -9.12 -7.93
CA GLY A 24 11.18 -8.13 -8.15
C GLY A 24 11.25 -7.04 -7.09
N ARG A 25 12.28 -6.18 -7.20
CA ARG A 25 12.65 -5.21 -6.13
C ARG A 25 11.58 -4.18 -5.78
N TYR A 26 10.64 -3.91 -6.69
CA TYR A 26 9.57 -2.91 -6.51
C TYR A 26 8.24 -3.52 -6.06
N TYR A 27 8.23 -4.81 -5.70
CA TYR A 27 7.03 -5.52 -5.30
C TYR A 27 7.18 -6.05 -3.88
N TYR A 28 6.09 -6.00 -3.12
CA TYR A 28 6.00 -6.58 -1.79
C TYR A 28 4.71 -7.38 -1.67
N ALA A 29 4.83 -8.70 -1.57
CA ALA A 29 3.69 -9.60 -1.39
C ALA A 29 3.30 -9.66 0.09
N PHE A 30 2.01 -9.64 0.37
CA PHE A 30 1.47 -9.77 1.73
C PHE A 30 0.10 -10.48 1.69
N ARG A 31 -0.34 -10.99 2.83
CA ARG A 31 -1.70 -11.49 2.99
C ARG A 31 -2.55 -10.47 3.73
N ASN A 32 -3.72 -10.16 3.19
CA ASN A 32 -4.65 -9.27 3.88
C ASN A 32 -5.42 -10.02 4.98
N SER A 33 -6.22 -9.27 5.75
CA SER A 33 -7.13 -9.81 6.78
C SER A 33 -8.10 -10.91 6.30
N ALA A 34 -8.37 -11.00 5.00
CA ALA A 34 -9.18 -12.07 4.40
C ALA A 34 -8.33 -13.25 3.86
N ASN A 35 -7.07 -13.35 4.28
CA ASN A 35 -6.09 -14.35 3.84
C ASN A 35 -5.85 -14.39 2.31
N LYS A 36 -6.17 -13.29 1.59
CA LYS A 36 -5.91 -13.17 0.15
C LYS A 36 -4.52 -12.63 -0.09
N CYS A 37 -3.80 -13.26 -1.02
CA CYS A 37 -2.51 -12.77 -1.51
C CYS A 37 -2.70 -11.47 -2.28
N ASN A 38 -1.93 -10.45 -1.92
CA ASN A 38 -1.90 -9.16 -2.57
C ASN A 38 -0.46 -8.69 -2.71
N VAL A 39 -0.22 -7.85 -3.71
CA VAL A 39 1.10 -7.28 -3.98
C VAL A 39 1.04 -5.77 -3.95
N VAL A 40 1.85 -5.14 -3.12
CA VAL A 40 2.10 -3.70 -3.15
C VAL A 40 3.09 -3.38 -4.28
N VAL A 41 2.76 -2.37 -5.08
CA VAL A 41 3.62 -1.87 -6.15
C VAL A 41 4.35 -0.61 -5.67
N LEU A 42 5.53 -0.82 -5.06
CA LEU A 42 6.30 0.20 -4.35
C LEU A 42 6.67 1.40 -5.24
N SER A 43 7.04 1.13 -6.50
CA SER A 43 7.43 2.16 -7.47
C SER A 43 6.29 3.11 -7.89
N GLN A 44 5.04 2.82 -7.53
CA GLN A 44 3.87 3.62 -7.91
C GLN A 44 3.30 4.43 -6.74
N ILE A 45 4.11 4.73 -5.74
CA ILE A 45 3.73 5.63 -4.64
C ILE A 45 3.25 6.97 -5.21
N LYS A 46 2.12 7.46 -4.70
CA LYS A 46 1.53 8.73 -5.14
C LYS A 46 0.59 9.30 -4.10
N SER A 47 0.43 10.62 -4.14
CA SER A 47 -0.61 11.28 -3.36
C SER A 47 -1.92 11.32 -4.13
N ILE A 48 -3.04 11.19 -3.42
CA ILE A 48 -4.39 11.23 -4.00
C ILE A 48 -5.34 12.01 -3.11
N SER A 49 -6.46 12.45 -3.69
CA SER A 49 -7.58 12.90 -2.86
C SER A 49 -8.23 11.72 -2.12
N SER A 50 -8.56 11.92 -0.84
CA SER A 50 -9.28 10.94 -0.02
C SER A 50 -10.65 10.57 -0.60
N LYS A 51 -11.26 11.45 -1.42
CA LYS A 51 -12.53 11.20 -2.15
C LYS A 51 -12.47 9.96 -3.07
N ARG A 52 -11.27 9.52 -3.46
CA ARG A 52 -11.08 8.30 -4.27
C ARG A 52 -11.11 7.01 -3.45
N LEU A 53 -11.11 7.11 -2.12
CA LEU A 53 -11.20 5.99 -1.18
C LEU A 53 -12.68 5.66 -0.87
N VAL A 54 -13.40 5.18 -1.88
CA VAL A 54 -14.84 4.91 -1.79
C VAL A 54 -15.19 3.75 -0.86
N ARG A 55 -14.28 2.77 -0.72
CA ARG A 55 -14.50 1.57 0.11
C ARG A 55 -13.24 1.15 0.87
N LYS A 56 -13.42 0.71 2.12
CA LYS A 56 -12.39 0.00 2.90
C LYS A 56 -12.42 -1.48 2.52
N VAL A 57 -11.33 -1.99 1.96
CA VAL A 57 -11.23 -3.39 1.50
C VAL A 57 -10.70 -4.32 2.60
N GLY A 58 -9.90 -3.79 3.51
CA GLY A 58 -9.31 -4.54 4.61
C GLY A 58 -8.13 -3.79 5.22
N GLU A 59 -7.53 -4.45 6.20
CA GLU A 59 -6.32 -4.00 6.89
C GLU A 59 -5.18 -4.97 6.64
N ILE A 60 -3.96 -4.46 6.82
CA ILE A 60 -2.70 -5.20 6.74
C ILE A 60 -2.09 -5.26 8.15
N GLY A 61 -1.35 -6.34 8.45
CA GLY A 61 -0.65 -6.46 9.71
C GLY A 61 0.43 -5.38 9.90
N ALA A 62 0.70 -5.02 11.15
CA ALA A 62 1.70 -4.01 11.48
C ALA A 62 3.10 -4.36 10.94
N THR A 63 3.50 -5.64 11.03
CA THR A 63 4.80 -6.13 10.54
C THR A 63 4.99 -5.85 9.06
N ASP A 64 4.01 -6.24 8.22
CA ASP A 64 4.07 -6.00 6.78
C ASP A 64 4.04 -4.50 6.46
N PHE A 65 3.21 -3.74 7.19
CA PHE A 65 3.14 -2.29 7.01
C PHE A 65 4.50 -1.61 7.26
N PHE A 66 5.18 -1.95 8.35
CA PHE A 66 6.51 -1.41 8.65
C PHE A 66 7.54 -1.83 7.59
N ALA A 67 7.52 -3.08 7.13
CA ALA A 67 8.40 -3.54 6.07
C ALA A 67 8.19 -2.76 4.76
N ILE A 68 6.94 -2.49 4.39
CA ILE A 68 6.61 -1.65 3.22
C ILE A 68 7.11 -0.22 3.43
N ALA A 69 6.89 0.37 4.60
CA ALA A 69 7.33 1.74 4.90
C ALA A 69 8.85 1.90 4.83
N ILE A 70 9.61 0.92 5.35
CA ILE A 70 11.08 0.89 5.25
C ILE A 70 11.50 0.81 3.78
N ARG A 71 10.96 -0.13 3.01
CA ARG A 71 11.30 -0.27 1.58
C ARG A 71 10.95 0.96 0.75
N LEU A 72 9.86 1.65 1.07
CA LEU A 72 9.50 2.90 0.40
C LEU A 72 10.50 4.02 0.71
N LYS A 73 11.04 4.06 1.94
CA LYS A 73 12.08 5.01 2.34
C LYS A 73 13.40 4.73 1.63
N ASP A 74 13.75 3.48 1.39
CA ASP A 74 14.98 3.12 0.66
C ASP A 74 14.93 3.48 -0.84
N LEU A 75 13.73 3.80 -1.36
CA LEU A 75 13.51 4.14 -2.77
C LEU A 75 13.50 5.66 -3.05
N ILE A 76 13.50 6.51 -2.02
CA ILE A 76 13.35 7.98 -2.10
C ILE A 76 14.40 8.65 -1.23
#